data_AF-A0A2N4Y862-F1
#
_entry.id   AF-A0A2N4Y862-F1
#
_cell.length_a   1.000
_cell.length_b   1.000
_cell.length_c   1.000
_cell.angle_alpha   90.00
_cell.angle_beta   90.00
_cell.angle_gamma   90.00
#
_symmetry.space_group_name_H-M   'P 1'
#
loop_
_entity.id
_entity.type
_entity.pdbx_description
1 polymer ?
#
loop_
_entity_poly.entity_id
_entity_poly.type
_entity_poly.pdbx_seq_one_letter_code
_entity_poly.pdbx_strand_id
1 'polypeptide(L)'
;MTGRATIGDEVPEGHAASLANACETPMRPARQLIAALMLPLAALAACTTTEDANRALQSRWIGQPAERFFAAYGPPIDEYPLSSGKIYTWRGGDKTRYIPPVYSRPEPARTIVRTETRQDGSGQTVTQTRVITRDPFWEPEVITPGRYEQLFCELQINTDASGVISTIRASNDTTGNGFSLSRCAEVLGVGK
;
A
#
# COMPACT_ATOMS: atom_id res chain seq x y z
N MET A 1 -50.00 60.59 -9.20
CA MET A 1 -50.84 59.37 -9.15
C MET A 1 -50.21 58.45 -8.11
N THR A 2 -50.95 58.11 -7.07
CA THR A 2 -50.43 57.63 -5.77
C THR A 2 -51.26 56.43 -5.29
N GLY A 3 -50.64 55.46 -4.61
CA GLY A 3 -51.29 54.36 -3.83
C GLY A 3 -50.90 52.97 -4.35
N ARG A 4 -50.10 52.09 -3.71
CA ARG A 4 -50.01 51.48 -2.34
C ARG A 4 -50.77 50.14 -2.22
N ALA A 5 -50.22 49.21 -1.43
CA ALA A 5 -50.25 47.75 -1.56
C ALA A 5 -51.29 46.96 -0.69
N THR A 6 -51.31 45.63 -0.92
CA THR A 6 -51.56 44.45 -0.02
C THR A 6 -52.93 43.72 0.03
N ILE A 7 -52.81 42.40 0.37
CA ILE A 7 -53.78 41.39 0.89
C ILE A 7 -54.53 40.60 -0.21
N GLY A 8 -54.63 39.26 -0.27
CA GLY A 8 -54.40 38.15 0.66
C GLY A 8 -55.72 37.39 0.91
N ASP A 9 -55.84 36.11 0.49
CA ASP A 9 -56.83 35.11 0.98
C ASP A 9 -56.50 33.75 0.32
N GLU A 10 -55.86 32.79 1.00
CA GLU A 10 -56.38 31.73 1.90
C GLU A 10 -56.85 30.44 1.17
N VAL A 11 -56.15 29.33 1.45
CA VAL A 11 -56.45 27.90 1.18
C VAL A 11 -56.93 27.34 2.54
N PRO A 12 -57.70 26.23 2.66
CA PRO A 12 -57.00 24.94 2.94
C PRO A 12 -57.77 23.61 2.65
N GLU A 13 -57.00 22.52 2.79
CA GLU A 13 -57.33 21.12 3.20
C GLU A 13 -58.18 20.21 2.29
N GLY A 14 -57.94 18.89 2.16
CA GLY A 14 -56.98 17.99 2.81
C GLY A 14 -57.40 16.51 2.65
N HIS A 15 -56.44 15.67 2.22
CA HIS A 15 -56.13 14.29 2.66
C HIS A 15 -57.15 13.13 2.69
N ALA A 16 -56.75 12.03 2.03
CA ALA A 16 -56.45 10.69 2.61
C ALA A 16 -56.15 9.72 1.44
N ALA A 17 -54.99 9.09 1.23
CA ALA A 17 -54.07 8.29 2.05
C ALA A 17 -54.60 6.93 2.54
N SER A 18 -54.02 5.86 1.96
CA SER A 18 -53.31 4.77 2.68
C SER A 18 -53.93 3.35 2.81
N LEU A 19 -53.02 2.37 2.62
CA LEU A 19 -52.88 1.02 3.21
C LEU A 19 -53.38 -0.28 2.50
N ALA A 20 -52.37 -1.10 2.15
CA ALA A 20 -52.08 -2.46 2.66
C ALA A 20 -52.55 -3.75 1.94
N ASN A 21 -51.56 -4.68 1.86
CA ASN A 21 -51.60 -6.16 2.01
C ASN A 21 -52.38 -7.00 0.96
N ALA A 22 -52.03 -8.25 0.62
CA ALA A 22 -50.94 -9.21 0.89
C ALA A 22 -51.15 -10.48 0.01
N CYS A 23 -50.14 -11.37 -0.07
CA CYS A 23 -50.17 -12.81 -0.49
C CYS A 23 -50.60 -13.14 -1.94
N GLU A 24 -50.01 -14.05 -2.72
CA GLU A 24 -49.37 -15.34 -2.39
C GLU A 24 -48.51 -15.85 -3.60
N THR A 25 -47.43 -16.58 -3.31
CA THR A 25 -46.45 -17.27 -4.18
C THR A 25 -47.01 -18.60 -4.77
N PRO A 26 -46.42 -19.27 -5.81
CA PRO A 26 -45.13 -19.99 -5.67
C PRO A 26 -44.24 -20.26 -6.93
N MET A 27 -42.90 -20.19 -6.71
CA MET A 27 -41.83 -21.14 -7.11
C MET A 27 -41.77 -21.66 -8.58
N ARG A 28 -40.64 -21.58 -9.32
CA ARG A 28 -39.33 -22.16 -8.97
C ARG A 28 -38.11 -21.59 -9.73
N PRO A 29 -36.90 -21.83 -9.20
CA PRO A 29 -35.67 -21.05 -9.43
C PRO A 29 -34.57 -21.87 -10.13
N ALA A 30 -33.93 -21.35 -11.18
CA ALA A 30 -32.77 -22.06 -11.77
C ALA A 30 -31.83 -21.20 -12.62
N ARG A 31 -31.69 -19.89 -12.33
CA ARG A 31 -30.80 -19.04 -13.15
C ARG A 31 -30.13 -17.87 -12.46
N GLN A 32 -30.07 -17.88 -11.12
CA GLN A 32 -29.49 -16.76 -10.34
C GLN A 32 -28.33 -17.16 -9.43
N LEU A 33 -27.88 -18.42 -9.45
CA LEU A 33 -26.80 -18.89 -8.58
C LEU A 33 -25.37 -18.56 -9.08
N ILE A 34 -25.20 -17.81 -10.17
CA ILE A 34 -23.87 -17.46 -10.70
C ILE A 34 -23.49 -16.00 -10.40
N ALA A 35 -24.44 -15.14 -10.04
CA ALA A 35 -24.13 -13.72 -9.76
C ALA A 35 -23.64 -13.45 -8.32
N ALA A 36 -23.78 -14.41 -7.40
CA ALA A 36 -23.47 -14.20 -5.97
C ALA A 36 -22.05 -14.64 -5.55
N LEU A 37 -21.25 -15.21 -6.46
CA LEU A 37 -19.90 -15.72 -6.13
C LEU A 37 -18.75 -14.81 -6.59
N MET A 38 -19.06 -13.69 -7.26
CA MET A 38 -18.05 -12.72 -7.75
C MET A 38 -17.89 -11.48 -6.85
N LEU A 39 -18.44 -11.48 -5.63
CA LEU A 39 -18.36 -10.31 -4.74
C LEU A 39 -17.29 -10.29 -3.62
N PRO A 40 -16.52 -11.34 -3.28
CA PRO A 40 -15.47 -11.18 -2.27
C PRO A 40 -14.03 -11.26 -2.79
N LEU A 41 -13.78 -11.12 -4.10
CA LEU A 41 -12.41 -11.14 -4.65
C LEU A 41 -11.80 -9.75 -4.93
N ALA A 42 -12.44 -8.68 -4.46
CA ALA A 42 -11.92 -7.30 -4.57
C ALA A 42 -11.20 -6.80 -3.30
N ALA A 43 -10.96 -7.67 -2.30
CA ALA A 43 -10.05 -7.38 -1.19
C ALA A 43 -8.57 -7.53 -1.58
N LEU A 44 -8.24 -7.25 -2.85
CA LEU A 44 -6.88 -7.32 -3.38
C LEU A 44 -6.11 -6.11 -2.84
N ALA A 45 -5.22 -6.38 -1.90
CA ALA A 45 -4.12 -5.55 -1.43
C ALA A 45 -4.05 -4.15 -2.10
N ALA A 46 -4.65 -3.15 -1.46
CA ALA A 46 -4.41 -1.76 -1.83
C ALA A 46 -2.99 -1.41 -1.38
N CYS A 47 -1.99 -1.72 -2.21
CA CYS A 47 -0.64 -1.21 -2.03
C CYS A 47 -0.70 0.31 -2.17
N THR A 48 -0.66 1.06 -1.07
CA THR A 48 -0.58 2.52 -1.17
C THR A 48 0.77 2.92 -1.75
N THR A 49 0.74 3.74 -2.79
CA THR A 49 1.93 4.21 -3.51
C THR A 49 2.22 5.69 -3.22
N THR A 50 3.41 6.16 -3.61
CA THR A 50 3.78 7.58 -3.53
C THR A 50 2.83 8.46 -4.33
N GLU A 51 2.30 7.95 -5.45
CA GLU A 51 1.36 8.69 -6.29
C GLU A 51 0.01 8.90 -5.58
N ASP A 52 -0.47 7.87 -4.85
CA ASP A 52 -1.66 8.04 -4.00
C ASP A 52 -1.40 9.11 -2.91
N ALA A 53 -0.20 9.13 -2.34
CA ALA A 53 0.18 10.15 -1.35
C ALA A 53 0.18 11.56 -1.96
N ASN A 54 0.78 11.74 -3.14
CA ASN A 54 0.78 13.01 -3.87
C ASN A 54 -0.63 13.50 -4.18
N ARG A 55 -1.50 12.60 -4.66
CA ARG A 55 -2.90 12.95 -4.94
C ARG A 55 -3.64 13.40 -3.67
N ALA A 56 -3.46 12.67 -2.58
CA ALA A 56 -4.06 13.03 -1.30
C ALA A 56 -3.54 14.39 -0.79
N LEU A 57 -2.24 14.64 -0.88
CA LEU A 57 -1.63 15.93 -0.52
C LEU A 57 -2.23 17.08 -1.31
N GLN A 58 -2.20 16.96 -2.64
CA GLN A 58 -2.67 18.01 -3.53
C GLN A 58 -4.15 18.31 -3.29
N SER A 59 -4.98 17.28 -3.15
CA SER A 59 -6.42 17.44 -2.92
C SER A 59 -6.77 18.11 -1.59
N ARG A 60 -5.94 17.95 -0.56
CA ARG A 60 -6.22 18.45 0.80
C ARG A 60 -5.61 19.81 1.09
N TRP A 61 -4.44 20.09 0.50
CA TRP A 61 -3.60 21.20 0.95
C TRP A 61 -3.41 22.31 -0.08
N ILE A 62 -3.61 22.07 -1.39
CA ILE A 62 -3.56 23.17 -2.37
C ILE A 62 -4.66 24.20 -2.02
N GLY A 63 -4.28 25.47 -1.98
CA GLY A 63 -5.16 26.57 -1.59
C GLY A 63 -5.32 26.78 -0.08
N GLN A 64 -4.65 25.99 0.76
CA GLN A 64 -4.60 26.19 2.21
C GLN A 64 -3.31 26.94 2.62
N PRO A 65 -3.32 27.69 3.74
CA PRO A 65 -2.09 28.27 4.30
C PRO A 65 -1.08 27.18 4.69
N ALA A 66 0.20 27.39 4.41
CA ALA A 66 1.26 26.43 4.75
C ALA A 66 1.39 26.20 6.26
N GLU A 67 1.10 27.21 7.07
CA GLU A 67 1.11 27.15 8.52
C GLU A 67 0.11 26.12 9.05
N ARG A 68 -1.00 25.89 8.33
CA ARG A 68 -1.97 24.85 8.70
C ARG A 68 -1.39 23.46 8.50
N PHE A 69 -0.61 23.25 7.44
CA PHE A 69 0.12 22.01 7.23
C PHE A 69 1.18 21.82 8.33
N PHE A 70 1.95 22.86 8.64
CA PHE A 70 2.99 22.79 9.67
C PHE A 70 2.42 22.61 11.08
N ALA A 71 1.24 23.14 11.37
CA ALA A 71 0.55 22.88 12.64
C ALA A 71 0.14 21.41 12.78
N ALA A 72 -0.19 20.73 11.68
CA ALA A 72 -0.61 19.34 11.69
C ALA A 72 0.59 18.36 11.71
N TYR A 73 1.66 18.66 10.99
CA TYR A 73 2.77 17.74 10.73
C TYR A 73 4.13 18.20 11.26
N GLY A 74 4.21 19.38 11.86
CA GLY A 74 5.44 19.99 12.37
C GLY A 74 6.07 21.01 11.42
N PRO A 75 7.04 21.80 11.91
CA PRO A 75 7.69 22.84 11.12
C PRO A 75 8.51 22.24 9.96
N PRO A 76 8.76 23.03 8.89
CA PRO A 76 9.67 22.62 7.82
C PRO A 76 11.12 22.54 8.34
N ILE A 77 11.93 21.72 7.68
CA ILE A 77 13.37 21.61 7.96
C ILE A 77 14.19 22.68 7.24
N ASP A 78 13.64 23.26 6.17
CA ASP A 78 14.27 24.33 5.41
C ASP A 78 13.22 25.25 4.75
N GLU A 79 13.59 26.51 4.53
CA GLU A 79 12.79 27.52 3.84
C GLU A 79 13.69 28.33 2.89
N TYR A 80 13.24 28.47 1.64
CA TYR A 80 13.87 29.32 0.64
C TYR A 80 12.90 30.40 0.14
N PRO A 81 13.20 31.71 0.33
CA PRO A 81 12.35 32.79 -0.15
C PRO A 81 12.49 33.02 -1.66
N LEU A 82 11.38 33.32 -2.33
CA LEU A 82 11.33 33.75 -3.73
C LEU A 82 10.59 35.08 -3.85
N SER A 83 10.72 35.75 -5.00
CA SER A 83 9.96 36.97 -5.28
C SER A 83 8.44 36.73 -5.31
N SER A 84 8.01 35.50 -5.63
CA SER A 84 6.61 35.12 -5.78
C SER A 84 6.02 34.38 -4.58
N GLY A 85 6.80 34.13 -3.51
CA GLY A 85 6.39 33.30 -2.38
C GLY A 85 7.58 32.58 -1.73
N LYS A 86 7.37 31.36 -1.23
CA LYS A 86 8.41 30.57 -0.55
C LYS A 86 8.39 29.12 -1.00
N ILE A 87 9.55 28.46 -0.93
CA ILE A 87 9.66 27.00 -1.04
C ILE A 87 10.07 26.48 0.33
N TYR A 88 9.32 25.50 0.83
CA TYR A 88 9.62 24.81 2.07
C TYR A 88 10.02 23.37 1.77
N THR A 89 11.03 22.90 2.49
CA THR A 89 11.35 21.48 2.57
C THR A 89 10.86 20.98 3.91
N TRP A 90 9.91 20.05 3.92
CA TRP A 90 9.44 19.39 5.14
C TRP A 90 9.87 17.93 5.11
N ARG A 91 10.25 17.39 6.28
CA ARG A 91 10.59 15.99 6.44
C ARG A 91 9.91 15.44 7.68
N GLY A 92 9.38 14.22 7.57
CA GLY A 92 8.77 13.55 8.70
C GLY A 92 8.69 12.04 8.53
N GLY A 93 8.27 11.40 9.62
CA GLY A 93 8.11 9.95 9.66
C GLY A 93 9.43 9.19 9.69
N ASP A 94 10.50 9.76 10.21
CA ASP A 94 11.77 9.06 10.35
C ASP A 94 11.61 7.75 11.12
N LYS A 95 12.10 6.66 10.53
CA LYS A 95 12.09 5.33 11.12
C LYS A 95 13.26 4.50 10.62
N THR A 96 13.87 3.73 11.51
CA THR A 96 14.96 2.82 11.14
C THR A 96 14.43 1.39 11.09
N ARG A 97 14.71 0.68 10.00
CA ARG A 97 14.33 -0.73 9.78
C ARG A 97 15.58 -1.60 9.67
N TYR A 98 15.65 -2.67 10.47
CA TYR A 98 16.70 -3.68 10.32
C TYR A 98 16.31 -4.71 9.26
N ILE A 99 17.22 -4.95 8.31
CA ILE A 99 17.12 -6.02 7.32
C ILE A 99 18.15 -7.08 7.70
N PRO A 100 17.71 -8.33 7.96
CA PRO A 100 18.62 -9.40 8.34
C PRO A 100 19.51 -9.82 7.15
N PRO A 101 20.70 -10.41 7.42
CA PRO A 101 21.53 -10.96 6.38
C PRO A 101 20.84 -12.12 5.65
N VAL A 102 21.13 -12.26 4.36
CA VAL A 102 20.68 -13.38 3.52
C VAL A 102 21.85 -14.31 3.30
N TYR A 103 21.65 -15.60 3.55
CA TYR A 103 22.68 -16.65 3.40
C TYR A 103 22.36 -17.56 2.21
N SER A 104 23.39 -18.14 1.60
CA SER A 104 23.27 -19.21 0.62
C SER A 104 22.67 -20.45 1.27
N ARG A 105 21.73 -21.11 0.59
CA ARG A 105 21.25 -22.43 1.05
C ARG A 105 22.26 -23.49 0.63
N PRO A 106 22.80 -24.30 1.57
CA PRO A 106 23.68 -25.39 1.18
C PRO A 106 22.90 -26.42 0.35
N GLU A 107 23.53 -26.92 -0.71
CA GLU A 107 23.04 -28.08 -1.46
C GLU A 107 22.93 -29.27 -0.50
N PRO A 108 21.83 -30.05 -0.49
CA PRO A 108 21.71 -31.20 0.41
C PRO A 108 22.81 -32.24 0.12
N ALA A 109 23.25 -32.94 1.17
CA ALA A 109 24.16 -34.07 1.03
C ALA A 109 23.58 -35.10 0.06
N ARG A 110 24.39 -35.54 -0.90
CA ARG A 110 23.98 -36.52 -1.90
C ARG A 110 24.67 -37.85 -1.65
N THR A 111 23.87 -38.91 -1.59
CA THR A 111 24.36 -40.29 -1.50
C THR A 111 24.30 -40.92 -2.88
N ILE A 112 25.44 -41.32 -3.41
CA ILE A 112 25.53 -42.05 -4.69
C ILE A 112 25.76 -43.52 -4.36
N VAL A 113 24.80 -44.37 -4.74
CA VAL A 113 24.94 -45.83 -4.67
C VAL A 113 25.31 -46.32 -6.06
N ARG A 114 26.47 -46.96 -6.20
CA ARG A 114 26.90 -47.59 -7.44
C ARG A 114 27.04 -49.09 -7.24
N THR A 115 26.29 -49.85 -8.03
CA THR A 115 26.40 -51.31 -8.09
C THR A 115 27.14 -51.67 -9.38
N GLU A 116 28.32 -52.29 -9.25
CA GLU A 116 29.08 -52.83 -10.37
C GLU A 116 29.04 -54.35 -10.29
N THR A 117 28.59 -55.00 -11.37
CA THR A 117 28.64 -56.45 -11.51
C THR A 117 29.80 -56.80 -12.44
N ARG A 118 30.79 -57.55 -11.95
CA ARG A 118 31.91 -58.07 -12.74
C ARG A 118 31.95 -59.59 -12.66
N GLN A 119 32.20 -60.27 -13.76
CA GLN A 119 32.62 -61.67 -13.70
C GLN A 119 34.10 -61.73 -13.33
N ASP A 120 34.44 -62.51 -12.32
CA ASP A 120 35.84 -62.79 -12.01
C ASP A 120 36.43 -63.82 -12.98
N GLY A 121 37.75 -63.98 -12.93
CA GLY A 121 38.48 -64.92 -13.79
C GLY A 121 38.10 -66.39 -13.59
N SER A 122 37.22 -66.73 -12.65
CA SER A 122 36.69 -68.08 -12.41
C SER A 122 35.29 -68.31 -13.00
N GLY A 123 34.71 -67.30 -13.66
CA GLY A 123 33.36 -67.36 -14.23
C GLY A 123 32.25 -67.03 -13.23
N GLN A 124 32.59 -66.58 -12.02
CA GLN A 124 31.63 -66.24 -10.98
C GLN A 124 31.24 -64.76 -11.09
N THR A 125 29.93 -64.48 -11.06
CA THR A 125 29.40 -63.11 -11.11
C THR A 125 29.49 -62.45 -9.73
N VAL A 126 30.37 -61.47 -9.58
CA VAL A 126 30.58 -60.71 -8.35
C VAL A 126 29.83 -59.38 -8.43
N THR A 127 28.93 -59.13 -7.48
CA THR A 127 28.22 -57.86 -7.34
C THR A 127 28.86 -57.02 -6.24
N GLN A 128 29.40 -55.87 -6.60
CA GLN A 128 29.99 -54.92 -5.66
C GLN A 128 29.13 -53.66 -5.57
N THR A 129 28.59 -53.40 -4.39
CA THR A 129 27.87 -52.16 -4.09
C THR A 129 28.83 -51.19 -3.37
N ARG A 130 29.06 -50.01 -3.96
CA ARG A 130 29.81 -48.92 -3.33
C ARG A 130 28.84 -47.79 -3.00
N VAL A 131 28.79 -47.43 -1.72
CA VAL A 131 28.03 -46.27 -1.22
C VAL A 131 29.02 -45.13 -1.03
N ILE A 132 28.81 -44.01 -1.71
CA ILE A 132 29.62 -42.79 -1.59
C ILE A 132 28.69 -41.69 -1.06
N THR A 133 28.86 -41.32 0.21
CA THR A 133 28.22 -40.15 0.81
C THR A 133 29.14 -38.95 0.62
N ARG A 134 28.63 -37.85 0.04
CA ARG A 134 29.38 -36.60 -0.10
C ARG A 134 28.73 -35.54 0.77
N ASP A 135 29.21 -35.39 2.00
CA ASP A 135 28.77 -34.33 2.91
C ASP A 135 29.50 -33.01 2.56
N PRO A 136 28.78 -31.95 2.17
CA PRO A 136 29.39 -30.65 1.93
C PRO A 136 29.76 -29.99 3.28
N PHE A 137 31.04 -29.84 3.58
CA PHE A 137 31.54 -29.23 4.83
C PHE A 137 31.53 -27.68 4.78
N TRP A 138 30.58 -27.05 4.11
CA TRP A 138 30.62 -25.60 3.84
C TRP A 138 29.64 -24.84 4.74
N GLU A 139 30.14 -23.85 5.47
CA GLU A 139 29.31 -22.84 6.14
C GLU A 139 28.53 -22.01 5.11
N PRO A 140 27.27 -21.63 5.39
CA PRO A 140 26.48 -20.78 4.50
C PRO A 140 27.21 -19.46 4.19
N GLU A 141 27.43 -19.17 2.90
CA GLU A 141 27.99 -17.90 2.46
C GLU A 141 26.97 -16.78 2.65
N VAL A 142 27.44 -15.62 3.15
CA VAL A 142 26.60 -14.42 3.24
C VAL A 142 26.44 -13.83 1.84
N ILE A 143 25.23 -13.90 1.28
CA ILE A 143 24.88 -13.28 -0.01
C ILE A 143 24.70 -11.78 0.16
N THR A 144 24.06 -11.36 1.25
CA THR A 144 23.83 -9.93 1.54
C THR A 144 23.95 -9.71 3.05
N PRO A 145 24.81 -8.78 3.51
CA PRO A 145 24.95 -8.51 4.93
C PRO A 145 23.69 -7.83 5.49
N GLY A 146 23.45 -8.01 6.78
CA GLY A 146 22.40 -7.30 7.49
C GLY A 146 22.69 -5.80 7.51
N ARG A 147 21.66 -4.97 7.34
CA ARG A 147 21.80 -3.51 7.30
C ARG A 147 20.63 -2.80 7.95
N TYR A 148 20.86 -1.57 8.37
CA TYR A 148 19.80 -0.65 8.77
C TYR A 148 19.43 0.25 7.60
N GLU A 149 18.14 0.36 7.31
CA GLU A 149 17.60 1.31 6.35
C GLU A 149 16.85 2.42 7.08
N GLN A 150 17.09 3.66 6.65
CA GLN A 150 16.34 4.82 7.13
C GLN A 150 15.15 5.04 6.21
N LEU A 151 13.97 5.13 6.80
CA LEU A 151 12.70 5.41 6.16
C LEU A 151 12.26 6.81 6.57
N PHE A 152 11.93 7.65 5.61
CA PHE A 152 11.42 9.00 5.80
C PHE A 152 10.53 9.42 4.62
N CYS A 153 9.73 10.45 4.86
CA CYS A 153 9.01 11.19 3.82
C CYS A 153 9.53 12.62 3.79
N GLU A 154 9.90 13.11 2.63
CA GLU A 154 10.25 14.50 2.39
C GLU A 154 9.29 15.11 1.37
N LEU A 155 8.80 16.30 1.68
CA LEU A 155 7.90 17.06 0.84
C LEU A 155 8.55 18.38 0.44
N GLN A 156 8.29 18.78 -0.80
CA GLN A 156 8.53 20.13 -1.28
C GLN A 156 7.19 20.86 -1.38
N ILE A 157 7.08 21.99 -0.69
CA ILE A 157 5.86 22.79 -0.59
C ILE A 157 6.17 24.19 -1.09
N ASN A 158 5.48 24.62 -2.15
CA ASN A 158 5.62 25.98 -2.66
C ASN A 158 4.40 26.77 -2.25
N THR A 159 4.62 28.00 -1.79
CA THR A 159 3.58 28.95 -1.48
C THR A 159 3.63 30.15 -2.41
N ASP A 160 2.51 30.85 -2.52
CA ASP A 160 2.49 32.20 -3.09
C ASP A 160 2.92 33.27 -2.06
N ALA A 161 2.91 34.53 -2.48
CA ALA A 161 3.28 35.67 -1.63
C ALA A 161 2.38 35.85 -0.39
N SER A 162 1.19 35.23 -0.37
CA SER A 162 0.27 35.24 0.76
C SER A 162 0.46 34.06 1.72
N GLY A 163 1.42 33.16 1.46
CA GLY A 163 1.69 31.97 2.27
C GLY A 163 0.76 30.79 1.97
N VAL A 164 -0.05 30.89 0.91
CA VAL A 164 -0.98 29.83 0.51
C VAL A 164 -0.25 28.81 -0.36
N ILE A 165 -0.44 27.52 -0.07
CA ILE A 165 0.17 26.41 -0.81
C ILE A 165 -0.35 26.41 -2.25
N SER A 166 0.55 26.66 -3.20
CA SER A 166 0.29 26.56 -4.64
C SER A 166 0.64 25.17 -5.16
N THR A 167 1.69 24.53 -4.63
CA THR A 167 2.06 23.16 -4.96
C THR A 167 2.58 22.43 -3.74
N ILE A 168 2.26 21.14 -3.64
CA ILE A 168 2.80 20.23 -2.62
C ILE A 168 3.02 18.86 -3.24
N ARG A 169 4.20 18.28 -3.01
CA ARG A 169 4.56 16.96 -3.53
C ARG A 169 5.62 16.29 -2.67
N ALA A 170 5.66 14.95 -2.71
CA ALA A 170 6.80 14.21 -2.21
C ALA A 170 8.04 14.47 -3.09
N SER A 171 9.12 14.95 -2.47
CA SER A 171 10.44 15.10 -3.10
C SER A 171 11.28 13.85 -2.93
N ASN A 172 11.21 13.22 -1.77
CA ASN A 172 11.91 11.98 -1.46
C ASN A 172 11.01 11.08 -0.60
N ASP A 173 10.65 9.92 -1.15
CA ASP A 173 9.78 8.97 -0.49
C ASP A 173 10.45 7.62 -0.43
N THR A 174 10.67 7.14 0.80
CA THR A 174 11.19 5.80 1.04
C THR A 174 10.06 4.78 1.07
N THR A 175 10.40 3.49 1.10
CA THR A 175 9.38 2.44 1.28
C THR A 175 8.62 2.62 2.61
N GLY A 176 7.35 2.24 2.62
CA GLY A 176 6.60 2.13 3.86
C GLY A 176 7.21 1.08 4.79
N ASN A 177 6.89 1.19 6.08
CA ASN A 177 7.34 0.25 7.10
C ASN A 177 6.45 -1.00 7.20
N GLY A 178 5.24 -0.99 6.63
CA GLY A 178 4.28 -2.09 6.68
C GLY A 178 3.73 -2.48 5.31
N PHE A 179 2.41 -2.33 5.14
CA PHE A 179 1.69 -2.69 3.91
C PHE A 179 1.74 -1.61 2.82
N SER A 180 2.21 -0.40 3.16
CA SER A 180 2.39 0.68 2.20
C SER A 180 3.73 0.54 1.48
N LEU A 181 3.75 0.84 0.19
CA LEU A 181 4.99 0.97 -0.58
C LEU A 181 5.60 2.38 -0.45
N SER A 182 4.93 3.28 0.27
CA SER A 182 5.30 4.69 0.42
C SER A 182 5.30 5.10 1.88
N ARG A 183 6.40 5.70 2.33
CA ARG A 183 6.48 6.27 3.68
C ARG A 183 5.65 7.54 3.79
N CYS A 184 5.62 8.35 2.75
CA CYS A 184 4.74 9.52 2.66
C CYS A 184 3.28 9.14 2.82
N ALA A 185 2.82 8.06 2.18
CA ALA A 185 1.46 7.57 2.37
C ALA A 185 1.14 7.21 3.82
N GLU A 186 2.04 6.52 4.52
CA GLU A 186 1.83 6.16 5.94
C GLU A 186 1.79 7.40 6.83
N VAL A 187 2.73 8.32 6.64
CA VAL A 187 2.86 9.53 7.47
C VAL A 187 1.68 10.48 7.28
N LEU A 188 1.14 10.53 6.07
CA LEU A 188 0.04 11.40 5.70
C LEU A 188 -1.34 10.75 5.88
N GLY A 189 -1.39 9.51 6.39
CA GLY A 189 -2.64 8.79 6.66
C GLY A 189 -3.39 8.39 5.39
N VAL A 190 -2.68 8.11 4.31
CA VAL A 190 -3.25 7.66 3.04
C VAL A 190 -3.34 6.13 3.06
N GLY A 191 -4.53 5.64 3.35
CA GLY A 191 -4.92 4.22 3.24
C GLY A 191 -6.29 4.15 2.58
N LYS A 192 -6.52 3.09 1.79
CA LYS A 192 -7.84 2.80 1.20
C LYS A 192 -8.59 1.80 2.08
#